data_AF-A0A936CP45-F1
#
_entry.id   AF-A0A936CP45-F1
#
_cell.length_a   1.000
_cell.length_b   1.000
_cell.length_c   1.000
_cell.angle_alpha   90.00
_cell.angle_beta   90.00
_cell.angle_gamma   90.00
#
_symmetry.space_group_name_H-M   'P 1'
#
loop_
_entity.id
_entity.type
_entity.pdbx_description
1 polymer ?
#
loop_
_entity_poly.entity_id
_entity_poly.type
_entity_poly.pdbx_seq_one_letter_code
_entity_poly.pdbx_strand_id
1 'polypeptide(L)'
;MGVVHIARDVFLDDQISEAGVARQLAEAEAIARKQGYAVAIGHPHPATIAVLKRWLLGARERGFAIVPLTTIIKKREGVAG
;
A
#
# COMPACT_ATOMS: atom_id res chain seq x y z
N MET A 1 21.56 2.97 -18.27
CA MET A 1 20.16 2.59 -17.93
C MET A 1 20.23 1.36 -17.05
N GLY A 2 19.60 1.36 -15.87
CA GLY A 2 19.74 0.23 -14.93
C GLY A 2 19.38 0.55 -13.48
N VAL A 3 18.30 1.29 -13.25
CA VAL A 3 17.79 1.52 -11.89
C VAL A 3 16.49 0.74 -11.77
N VAL A 4 16.34 -0.03 -10.70
CA VAL A 4 15.08 -0.75 -10.43
C VAL A 4 14.05 0.27 -9.96
N HIS A 5 12.91 0.32 -10.64
CA HIS A 5 11.84 1.26 -10.34
C HIS A 5 10.56 0.52 -9.98
N ILE A 6 9.92 0.95 -8.89
CA ILE A 6 8.55 0.53 -8.57
C ILE A 6 7.66 1.75 -8.74
N ALA A 7 6.66 1.62 -9.62
CA ALA A 7 5.60 2.60 -9.72
C ALA A 7 4.65 2.46 -8.52
N ARG A 8 4.13 3.58 -8.04
CA ARG A 8 3.02 3.57 -7.09
C ARG A 8 1.77 3.03 -7.77
N ASP A 9 0.95 2.30 -7.02
CA ASP A 9 -0.33 1.80 -7.49
C ASP A 9 -1.46 2.79 -7.14
N VAL A 10 -1.44 3.34 -5.91
CA VAL A 10 -2.55 4.17 -5.40
C VAL A 10 -2.04 5.36 -4.59
N PHE A 11 -2.71 6.52 -4.73
CA PHE A 11 -2.63 7.60 -3.76
C PHE A 11 -3.78 7.52 -2.77
N LEU A 12 -3.47 7.53 -1.47
CA LEU A 12 -4.46 7.39 -0.41
C LEU A 12 -5.25 8.69 -0.17
N ASP A 13 -4.62 9.84 -0.38
CA ASP A 13 -5.11 11.12 0.12
C ASP A 13 -5.27 12.18 -0.97
N ASP A 14 -5.52 11.73 -2.20
CA ASP A 14 -5.93 12.59 -3.31
C ASP A 14 -7.13 13.49 -2.91
N GLN A 15 -8.03 12.92 -2.10
CA GLN A 15 -9.04 13.67 -1.35
C GLN A 15 -8.74 13.56 0.14
N ILE A 16 -8.49 14.70 0.80
CA ILE A 16 -8.20 14.78 2.24
C ILE A 16 -9.49 14.56 3.06
N SER A 17 -10.01 13.35 3.04
CA SER A 17 -11.19 12.91 3.78
C SER A 17 -11.04 11.46 4.19
N GLU A 18 -11.58 11.07 5.35
CA GLU A 18 -11.50 9.67 5.79
C GLU A 18 -12.19 8.70 4.82
N ALA A 19 -13.30 9.11 4.21
CA ALA A 19 -14.01 8.33 3.20
C ALA A 19 -13.18 8.15 1.91
N GLY A 20 -12.53 9.21 1.44
CA GLY A 20 -11.61 9.16 0.30
C GLY A 20 -10.46 8.21 0.57
N VAL A 21 -9.78 8.37 1.72
CA VAL A 21 -8.68 7.48 2.12
C VAL A 21 -9.12 6.03 2.23
N ALA A 22 -10.28 5.76 2.83
CA ALA A 22 -10.81 4.39 2.93
C ALA A 22 -11.07 3.77 1.56
N ARG A 23 -11.62 4.53 0.61
CA ARG A 23 -11.87 4.06 -0.76
C ARG A 23 -10.57 3.72 -1.48
N GLN A 24 -9.59 4.61 -1.42
CA GLN A 24 -8.28 4.40 -2.03
C GLN A 24 -7.56 3.20 -1.39
N LEU A 25 -7.70 3.02 -0.08
CA LEU A 25 -7.13 1.88 0.62
C LEU A 25 -7.77 0.55 0.20
N ALA A 26 -9.08 0.53 -0.05
CA ALA A 26 -9.78 -0.64 -0.60
C ALA A 26 -9.32 -0.96 -2.03
N GLU A 27 -9.04 0.05 -2.85
CA GLU A 27 -8.44 -0.13 -4.18
C GLU A 27 -7.03 -0.74 -4.08
N ALA A 28 -6.20 -0.24 -3.16
CA ALA A 28 -4.87 -0.80 -2.91
C ALA A 28 -4.95 -2.27 -2.47
N GLU A 29 -5.93 -2.64 -1.63
CA GLU A 29 -6.18 -4.04 -1.29
C GLU A 29 -6.55 -4.89 -2.51
N ALA A 30 -7.41 -4.39 -3.40
CA ALA A 30 -7.82 -5.10 -4.61
C ALA A 30 -6.62 -5.35 -5.54
N ILE A 31 -5.76 -4.34 -5.71
CA ILE A 31 -4.51 -4.48 -6.49
C ILE A 31 -3.58 -5.50 -5.83
N ALA A 32 -3.40 -5.43 -4.51
CA ALA A 32 -2.58 -6.37 -3.77
C ALA A 32 -3.07 -7.82 -3.89
N ARG A 33 -4.39 -8.04 -3.91
CA ARG A 33 -4.97 -9.38 -4.16
C ARG A 33 -4.72 -9.88 -5.59
N LYS A 34 -4.72 -8.99 -6.59
CA LYS A 34 -4.56 -9.35 -8.00
C LYS A 34 -3.11 -9.68 -8.39
N GLN A 35 -2.14 -8.87 -7.94
CA GLN A 35 -0.72 -9.02 -8.33
C GLN A 35 0.20 -9.49 -7.18
N GLY A 36 -0.36 -9.65 -5.98
CA GLY A 36 0.35 -10.11 -4.79
C GLY A 36 1.12 -9.02 -4.03
N TYR A 37 0.98 -7.76 -4.41
CA TYR A 37 1.46 -6.58 -3.66
C TYR A 37 0.78 -5.29 -4.16
N ALA A 38 0.76 -4.25 -3.33
CA ALA A 38 0.42 -2.89 -3.76
C ALA A 38 1.31 -1.88 -3.03
N VAL A 39 1.68 -0.80 -3.72
CA VAL A 39 2.40 0.34 -3.18
C VAL A 39 1.46 1.54 -3.16
N ALA A 40 0.99 1.86 -1.95
CA ALA A 40 0.17 3.03 -1.71
C ALA A 40 1.03 4.18 -1.15
N ILE A 41 0.80 5.40 -1.64
CA ILE A 41 1.46 6.61 -1.15
C ILE A 41 0.41 7.51 -0.51
N GLY A 42 0.71 8.07 0.66
CA GLY A 42 -0.12 9.09 1.30
C GLY A 42 0.73 10.05 2.11
N HIS A 43 0.23 11.26 2.30
CA HIS A 43 0.83 12.29 3.14
C HIS A 43 0.32 12.15 4.59
N PRO A 44 1.08 12.66 5.58
CA PRO A 44 0.75 12.53 6.99
C PRO A 44 -0.38 13.47 7.44
N HIS A 45 -1.52 13.44 6.75
CA HIS A 45 -2.72 14.14 7.17
C HIS A 45 -3.44 13.39 8.31
N PRO A 46 -4.13 14.11 9.22
CA PRO A 46 -4.88 13.49 10.31
C PRO A 46 -5.88 12.43 9.83
N ALA A 47 -6.59 12.70 8.73
CA ALA A 47 -7.54 11.77 8.12
C ALA A 47 -6.84 10.49 7.63
N THR A 48 -5.70 10.63 6.93
CA THR A 48 -4.90 9.51 6.44
C THR A 48 -4.41 8.63 7.58
N ILE A 49 -3.85 9.25 8.62
CA ILE A 49 -3.34 8.54 9.80
C ILE A 49 -4.47 7.84 10.55
N ALA A 50 -5.64 8.47 10.70
CA ALA A 50 -6.78 7.88 11.41
C ALA A 50 -7.30 6.62 10.71
N VAL A 51 -7.47 6.67 9.38
CA VAL A 51 -7.91 5.50 8.59
C VAL A 51 -6.85 4.40 8.61
N LEU A 52 -5.58 4.76 8.39
CA LEU A 52 -4.49 3.79 8.43
C LEU A 52 -4.43 3.10 9.79
N LYS A 53 -4.45 3.83 10.91
CA LYS A 53 -4.43 3.22 12.25
C LYS A 53 -5.51 2.15 12.44
N ARG A 54 -6.76 2.44 12.05
CA ARG A 54 -7.85 1.46 12.15
C ARG A 54 -7.66 0.27 11.22
N TRP A 55 -7.23 0.53 9.99
CA TRP A 55 -6.99 -0.51 9.00
C TRP A 55 -5.88 -1.46 9.43
N LEU A 56 -4.77 -0.93 9.95
CA LEU A 56 -3.58 -1.67 10.39
C LEU A 56 -3.92 -2.76 11.41
N LEU A 57 -4.85 -2.50 12.33
CA LEU A 57 -5.24 -3.44 13.38
C LEU A 57 -5.73 -4.78 12.82
N GLY A 58 -6.50 -4.76 11.73
CA GLY A 58 -7.02 -5.98 11.09
C GLY A 58 -6.30 -6.38 9.80
N ALA A 59 -5.20 -5.70 9.43
CA ALA A 59 -4.54 -5.93 8.14
C ALA A 59 -4.06 -7.38 8.00
N ARG A 60 -3.46 -7.93 9.06
CA ARG A 60 -2.97 -9.31 9.09
C ARG A 60 -4.10 -10.33 8.97
N GLU A 61 -5.23 -10.08 9.63
CA GLU A 61 -6.42 -10.94 9.56
C GLU A 61 -7.05 -10.92 8.16
N ARG A 62 -6.98 -9.78 7.46
CA ARG A 62 -7.38 -9.66 6.04
C ARG A 62 -6.36 -10.25 5.05
N GLY A 63 -5.26 -10.83 5.54
CA GLY A 63 -4.22 -11.46 4.71
C GLY A 63 -3.18 -10.49 4.16
N PHE A 64 -3.09 -9.26 4.69
CA PHE A 64 -2.09 -8.27 4.26
C PHE A 64 -0.95 -8.16 5.26
N ALA A 65 0.28 -8.22 4.74
CA ALA A 65 1.49 -7.92 5.47
C ALA A 65 2.10 -6.61 4.98
N ILE A 66 2.50 -5.75 5.90
CA ILE A 66 3.18 -4.51 5.59
C ILE A 66 4.66 -4.78 5.63
N VAL A 67 5.30 -4.52 4.49
CA VAL A 67 6.71 -4.83 4.30
C VAL A 67 7.43 -3.58 3.80
N PRO A 68 8.74 -3.46 4.08
CA PRO A 68 9.56 -2.44 3.45
C PRO A 68 9.51 -2.56 1.92
N LEU A 69 9.62 -1.43 1.21
CA LEU A 69 9.62 -1.40 -0.26
C LEU A 69 10.71 -2.30 -0.86
N THR A 70 11.85 -2.44 -0.16
CA THR A 70 12.95 -3.35 -0.54
C THR A 70 12.50 -4.80 -0.67
N THR A 71 11.49 -5.24 0.09
CA THR A 71 10.93 -6.60 -0.02
C THR A 71 10.18 -6.78 -1.34
N ILE A 72 9.47 -5.74 -1.80
CA ILE A 72 8.75 -5.78 -3.08
C ILE A 72 9.75 -5.76 -4.25
N ILE A 73 10.83 -4.99 -4.13
CA ILE A 73 11.92 -4.98 -5.12
C ILE A 73 12.50 -6.39 -5.28
N LYS A 74 12.88 -7.04 -4.17
CA LYS A 74 13.41 -8.42 -4.20
C LYS A 74 12.44 -9.42 -4.83
N LYS A 75 11.13 -9.28 -4.55
CA LYS A 75 10.08 -10.14 -5.14
C LYS A 75 10.00 -10.01 -6.67
N ARG A 76 10.21 -8.81 -7.24
CA ARG A 76 10.23 -8.60 -8.70
C ARG A 76 11.50 -9.11 -9.37
N GLU A 77 12.63 -9.01 -8.68
CA GLU A 77 13.93 -9.45 -9.20
C GLU A 77 14.10 -10.98 -9.19
N GLY A 78 13.15 -11.74 -8.63
CA GLY A 78 13.26 -13.20 -8.50
C GLY A 78 14.38 -13.65 -7.56
N VAL A 79 14.98 -12.72 -6.81
CA VAL A 79 16.03 -13.02 -5.85
C VAL A 79 15.38 -13.48 -4.58
N ALA A 80 15.26 -14.81 -4.44
CA ALA A 80 15.04 -15.46 -3.16
C ALA A 80 16.11 -14.94 -2.19
N GLY A 81 15.67 -14.27 -1.13
CA GLY A 81 16.50 -14.01 0.05
C GLY A 81 16.51 -15.22 0.94
#